data_AF-A0A8X8YUT7-F1
#
_entry.id   AF-A0A8X8YUT7-F1
#
_cell.length_a   1.000
_cell.length_b   1.000
_cell.length_c   1.000
_cell.angle_alpha   90.00
_cell.angle_beta   90.00
_cell.angle_gamma   90.00
#
_symmetry.space_group_name_H-M   'P 1'
#
loop_
_entity.id
_entity.type
_entity.pdbx_description
1 polymer ?
#
loop_
_entity_poly.entity_id
_entity_poly.type
_entity_poly.pdbx_seq_one_letter_code
_entity_poly.pdbx_strand_id
1 'polypeptide(L)' 'MQAEDARTPRQELRRIPTPMCRPPPPPRKKRVQHRILPPKEGYFQPPDLELFFSVDYGRLRGAAVD' A
#
# COMPACT_ATOMS: atom_id res chain seq x y z
N MET A 1 27.37 -20.16 -10.05
CA MET A 1 26.02 -19.60 -10.34
C MET A 1 26.09 -19.01 -11.74
N GLN A 2 25.56 -19.70 -12.75
CA GLN A 2 25.47 -19.13 -14.10
C GLN A 2 24.18 -18.33 -14.14
N ALA A 3 24.28 -17.01 -14.32
CA ALA A 3 23.13 -16.18 -14.63
C ALA A 3 22.80 -16.44 -16.09
N GLU A 4 21.83 -17.33 -16.33
CA GLU A 4 21.17 -17.41 -17.61
C GLU A 4 20.61 -16.02 -17.92
N ASP A 5 21.14 -15.38 -18.96
CA ASP A 5 20.71 -14.06 -19.42
C ASP A 5 19.20 -14.12 -19.71
N ALA A 6 18.38 -13.52 -18.83
CA ALA A 6 16.95 -13.41 -19.01
C ALA A 6 16.67 -12.52 -20.22
N ARG A 7 16.63 -13.11 -21.41
CA ARG A 7 16.48 -12.40 -22.69
C ARG A 7 15.06 -12.55 -23.20
N THR A 8 14.39 -11.42 -23.45
CA THR A 8 13.08 -11.40 -24.09
C THR A 8 13.14 -12.14 -25.43
N PRO A 9 12.28 -13.15 -25.67
CA PRO A 9 12.30 -13.90 -26.92
C PRO A 9 12.01 -12.95 -28.10
N ARG A 10 12.92 -12.95 -29.09
CA ARG A 10 12.84 -12.05 -30.25
C ARG A 10 11.96 -12.59 -31.38
N GLN A 11 11.59 -13.87 -31.31
CA GLN A 11 10.76 -14.54 -32.31
C GLN A 11 9.41 -13.86 -32.43
N GLU A 12 8.99 -13.61 -33.68
CA GLU A 12 7.79 -12.85 -34.00
C GLU A 12 6.51 -13.52 -33.50
N LEU A 13 6.46 -14.85 -33.50
CA LEU A 13 5.37 -15.66 -32.92
C LEU A 13 5.13 -15.42 -31.43
N ARG A 14 6.13 -14.92 -30.69
CA ARG A 14 6.04 -14.62 -29.25
C ARG A 14 5.81 -13.13 -28.97
N ARG A 15 5.69 -12.30 -30.00
CA ARG A 15 5.35 -10.88 -29.85
C ARG A 15 3.83 -10.75 -29.68
N ILE A 16 3.41 -9.93 -28.72
CA ILE A 16 2.00 -9.56 -28.58
C ILE A 16 1.58 -8.84 -29.86
N PRO A 17 0.56 -9.31 -30.60
CA PRO A 17 0.08 -8.63 -31.79
C PRO A 17 -0.34 -7.21 -31.41
N THR A 18 0.29 -6.20 -32.03
CA THR A 18 -0.17 -4.82 -31.88
C THR A 18 -1.51 -4.68 -32.60
N PRO A 19 -2.62 -4.38 -31.89
CA PRO A 19 -3.89 -4.16 -32.56
C PRO A 19 -3.77 -2.97 -33.52
N MET A 20 -4.13 -3.18 -34.79
CA MET A 20 -4.01 -2.17 -35.86
C MET A 20 -4.87 -0.93 -35.61
N CYS A 21 -5.96 -1.06 -34.85
CA CYS A 21 -6.81 0.07 -34.43
C CYS A 21 -7.00 0.01 -32.92
N ARG A 22 -6.17 0.75 -32.18
CA ARG A 22 -6.51 1.10 -30.79
C ARG A 22 -7.53 2.24 -30.84
N PRO A 23 -8.64 2.17 -30.07
CA PRO A 23 -9.48 3.35 -29.91
C PRO A 23 -8.63 4.51 -29.37
N PRO A 24 -8.91 5.76 -29.77
CA PRO A 24 -8.20 6.90 -29.24
C PRO A 24 -8.28 6.91 -27.70
N PRO A 25 -7.21 7.32 -26.99
CA PRO A 25 -7.21 7.35 -25.54
C PRO A 25 -8.33 8.26 -25.03
N PRO A 26 -8.95 7.94 -23.89
CA PRO A 26 -9.99 8.78 -23.32
C PRO A 26 -9.44 10.17 -22.98
N PRO A 27 -10.27 11.22 -23.06
CA PRO A 27 -9.85 12.57 -22.72
C PRO A 27 -9.39 12.63 -21.27
N ARG A 28 -8.32 13.40 -21.01
CA ARG A 28 -7.84 13.62 -19.65
C ARG A 28 -8.94 14.30 -18.83
N LYS A 29 -9.24 13.73 -17.65
CA LYS A 29 -10.10 14.40 -16.68
C LYS A 29 -9.49 15.77 -16.34
N LYS A 30 -10.33 16.81 -16.31
CA LYS A 30 -9.92 18.15 -15.86
C LYS A 30 -9.44 18.02 -14.41
N ARG A 31 -8.26 18.56 -14.10
CA ARG A 31 -7.76 18.61 -12.73
C ARG A 31 -8.67 19.54 -11.95
N VAL A 32 -9.45 19.00 -11.03
CA VAL A 32 -10.14 19.83 -10.05
C VAL A 32 -9.10 20.23 -9.03
N GLN A 33 -8.66 21.49 -9.05
CA GLN A 33 -7.73 22.04 -8.06
C GLN A 33 -8.47 22.27 -6.74
N HIS A 34 -8.87 21.20 -6.07
CA HIS A 34 -9.19 21.32 -4.66
C HIS A 34 -7.87 21.39 -3.90
N ARG A 35 -7.63 22.52 -3.22
CA ARG A 35 -6.59 22.58 -2.20
C ARG A 35 -7.00 21.59 -1.12
N ILE A 36 -6.39 20.41 -1.12
CA ILE A 36 -6.50 19.48 0.00
C ILE A 36 -5.79 20.17 1.16
N LEU A 37 -6.56 20.78 2.06
CA LEU A 37 -6.00 21.31 3.29
C LEU A 37 -5.54 20.13 4.15
N PRO A 38 -4.41 20.25 4.86
CA PRO A 38 -4.05 19.25 5.85
C PRO A 38 -5.17 19.13 6.89
N PRO A 39 -5.34 17.96 7.52
CA PRO A 39 -6.25 17.80 8.66
C PRO A 39 -5.90 18.82 9.75
N LYS A 40 -6.93 19.42 10.37
CA LYS A 40 -6.73 20.45 11.39
C LYS A 40 -6.01 19.90 12.62
N GLU A 41 -6.27 18.64 12.94
CA GLU A 41 -5.75 17.92 14.09
C GLU A 41 -4.41 17.21 13.79
N GLY A 42 -3.82 17.45 12.62
CA GLY A 42 -2.61 16.76 12.16
C GLY A 42 -2.91 15.40 11.53
N TYR A 43 -1.91 14.86 10.82
CA TYR A 43 -2.03 13.57 10.13
C TYR A 43 -1.91 12.37 11.06
N PHE A 44 -1.21 12.55 12.19
CA PHE A 44 -0.97 11.51 13.17
C PHE A 44 -1.66 11.91 14.47
N GLN A 45 -2.61 11.09 14.89
CA GLN A 45 -3.23 11.18 16.20
C GLN A 45 -2.67 10.02 17.03
N PRO A 46 -1.65 10.26 17.88
CA PRO A 46 -1.12 9.20 18.72
C PRO A 46 -2.23 8.68 19.64
N PRO A 47 -2.28 7.36 19.88
CA PRO A 47 -3.12 6.82 20.93
C PRO A 47 -2.64 7.35 22.29
N ASP A 48 -3.54 7.38 23.26
CA ASP A 48 -3.17 7.65 24.65
C ASP A 48 -2.21 6.56 25.15
N LEU A 49 -1.00 6.97 25.52
CA LEU A 49 0.08 6.07 25.93
C LEU A 49 -0.25 5.38 27.25
N GLU A 50 -0.90 6.08 28.19
CA GLU A 50 -1.27 5.49 29.47
C GLU A 50 -2.25 4.34 29.23
N LEU A 51 -3.26 4.55 28.39
CA LEU A 51 -4.17 3.49 27.97
C LEU A 51 -3.46 2.38 27.18
N PHE A 52 -2.53 2.74 26.30
CA PHE A 52 -1.81 1.80 25.44
C PHE A 52 -0.93 0.83 26.25
N PHE A 53 -0.31 1.32 27.33
CA PHE A 53 0.54 0.52 28.22
C PHE A 53 -0.18 -0.03 29.46
N SER A 54 -1.46 0.29 29.66
CA SER A 54 -2.30 -0.25 30.75
C SER A 54 -2.65 -1.73 30.59
N VAL A 55 -1.92 -2.49 29.77
CA VAL A 55 -2.06 -3.94 29.68
C VAL A 55 -1.76 -4.53 31.05
N ASP A 56 -2.80 -5.01 31.71
CA ASP A 56 -2.81 -5.53 33.07
C ASP A 56 -1.66 -6.52 33.34
N TYR A 57 -0.61 -6.06 34.03
CA TYR A 57 0.32 -6.94 34.72
C TYR A 57 -0.38 -7.78 35.83
N GLY A 58 -1.68 -7.57 36.06
CA GLY A 58 -2.51 -8.29 37.02
C GLY A 58 -2.94 -9.70 36.63
N ARG A 59 -2.77 -10.15 35.37
CA ARG A 59 -3.19 -11.51 34.98
C ARG A 59 -2.20 -12.62 35.34
N LEU A 60 -1.02 -12.31 35.91
CA LEU A 60 -0.01 -13.31 36.28
C LEU A 60 0.24 -13.49 37.78
N ARG A 61 -0.47 -12.78 38.67
CA ARG A 61 -0.53 -13.22 40.08
C ARG A 61 -1.82 -13.99 40.29
N GLY A 62 -1.74 -15.29 40.01
CA GLY A 62 -2.69 -16.25 40.54
C GLY A 62 -2.82 -16.04 42.04
N ALA A 63 -4.06 -15.93 42.50
CA ALA A 63 -4.40 -15.96 43.91
C ALA A 63 -3.91 -17.28 44.50
N ALA A 64 -2.84 -17.23 45.29
CA ALA A 64 -2.54 -18.26 46.25
C ALA A 64 -3.43 -17.97 47.47
N VAL A 65 -4.55 -18.69 47.52
CA VAL A 65 -5.30 -18.98 48.74
C VAL A 65 -4.67 -20.25 49.32
N ASP A 66 -3.98 -20.12 50.46
CA ASP A 66 -3.94 -21.05 51.59
C ASP A 66 -3.09 -20.44 52.73
#